data_AF-A0A182NBA1-F1
#
_entry.id   AF-A0A182NBA1-F1
#
_cell.length_a   1.000
_cell.length_b   1.000
_cell.length_c   1.000
_cell.angle_alpha   90.00
_cell.angle_beta   90.00
_cell.angle_gamma   90.00
#
_symmetry.space_group_name_H-M   'P 1'
#
loop_
_entity.id
_entity.type
_entity.pdbx_description
1 polymer ?
#
loop_
_entity_poly.entity_id
_entity_poly.type
_entity_poly.pdbx_seq_one_letter_code
_entity_poly.pdbx_strand_id
1 'polypeptide(L)'
;MHRQLLGTVCLRTSTRVFVHAKVFFSIGGQHFTGEPVQFSYMPDTVMENARDVTIKLHHRVGRYVQIHLYFALRWIMLSEISFNSGK
;
A
#
# COMPACT_ATOMS: atom_id res chain seq x y z
N MET A 1 20.24 3.86 -0.89
CA MET A 1 19.32 3.46 -1.97
C MET A 1 18.07 2.86 -1.34
N HIS A 2 16.93 3.54 -1.43
CA HIS A 2 15.69 3.16 -0.75
C HIS A 2 14.61 2.84 -1.80
N ARG A 3 13.96 1.67 -1.68
CA ARG A 3 12.89 1.21 -2.58
C ARG A 3 11.53 1.34 -1.89
N GLN A 4 10.54 1.94 -2.55
CA GLN A 4 9.23 2.31 -2.00
C GLN A 4 8.10 2.05 -3.01
N LEU A 5 6.97 1.54 -2.54
CA LEU A 5 5.71 1.52 -3.27
C LEU A 5 5.05 2.88 -3.08
N LEU A 6 4.80 3.61 -4.15
CA LEU A 6 4.12 4.91 -4.15
C LEU A 6 2.69 4.68 -4.63
N GLY A 7 1.70 4.78 -3.75
CA GLY A 7 0.30 4.76 -4.14
C GLY A 7 -0.33 6.12 -3.91
N THR A 8 -0.93 6.71 -4.93
CA THR A 8 -1.72 7.93 -4.77
C THR A 8 -3.14 7.54 -4.37
N VAL A 9 -3.52 7.89 -3.15
CA VAL A 9 -4.88 7.74 -2.64
C VAL A 9 -5.60 9.06 -2.91
N CYS A 10 -6.29 9.17 -4.05
CA CYS A 10 -7.18 10.29 -4.33
C CYS A 10 -8.39 10.20 -3.40
N LEU A 11 -8.52 11.13 -2.44
CA LEU A 11 -9.69 11.20 -1.57
C LEU A 11 -10.67 12.23 -2.10
N ARG A 12 -11.89 11.78 -2.46
CA ARG A 12 -13.08 12.62 -2.48
C ARG A 12 -13.59 12.70 -1.03
N THR A 13 -14.18 13.83 -0.62
CA THR A 13 -14.54 14.29 0.74
C THR A 13 -15.24 13.32 1.73
N SER A 14 -15.45 12.04 1.38
CA SER A 14 -16.03 11.01 2.25
C SER A 14 -15.19 9.71 2.31
N THR A 15 -13.93 9.77 1.89
CA THR A 15 -13.03 8.61 1.87
C THR A 15 -11.86 8.84 2.83
N ARG A 16 -11.35 7.77 3.45
CA ARG A 16 -10.15 7.82 4.29
C ARG A 16 -9.07 6.92 3.72
N VAL A 17 -7.82 7.28 3.97
CA VAL A 17 -6.69 6.40 3.76
C VAL A 17 -6.89 5.11 4.57
N PHE A 18 -6.54 3.96 4.00
CA PHE A 18 -6.58 2.66 4.69
C PHE A 18 -5.76 2.72 5.99
N VAL A 19 -6.18 2.00 7.05
CA VAL A 19 -5.46 1.98 8.33
C VAL A 19 -4.23 1.07 8.31
N HIS A 20 -4.29 0.02 7.50
CA HIS A 20 -3.24 -0.98 7.43
C HIS A 20 -3.11 -1.51 6.01
N ALA A 21 -1.89 -1.87 5.63
CA ALA A 21 -1.60 -2.56 4.39
C ALA A 21 -0.67 -3.75 4.66
N LYS A 22 -0.97 -4.89 4.04
CA LYS A 22 -0.09 -6.05 3.99
C LYS A 22 0.31 -6.33 2.56
N VAL A 23 1.61 -6.37 2.30
CA VAL A 23 2.17 -6.63 0.97
C VAL A 23 2.88 -7.97 0.98
N PHE A 24 2.37 -8.91 0.22
CA PHE A 24 2.93 -10.24 0.04
C PHE A 24 3.65 -10.34 -1.30
N PHE A 25 4.68 -11.17 -1.34
CA PHE A 25 5.50 -11.40 -2.53
C PHE A 25 5.48 -12.87 -2.91
N SER A 26 5.48 -13.14 -4.21
CA SER A 26 5.61 -14.48 -4.75
C SER A 26 6.46 -14.48 -6.02
N ILE A 27 7.19 -15.58 -6.25
CA ILE A 27 7.96 -15.80 -7.48
C ILE A 27 7.11 -16.52 -8.52
N GLY A 28 6.28 -17.50 -8.09
CA GLY A 28 5.45 -18.33 -8.96
C GLY A 28 3.97 -17.92 -9.03
N GLY A 29 3.53 -16.97 -8.21
CA GLY A 29 2.16 -16.42 -8.25
C GLY A 29 1.07 -17.31 -7.65
N GLN A 30 1.37 -18.57 -7.30
CA GLN A 30 0.43 -19.50 -6.69
C GLN A 30 0.41 -19.42 -5.16
N HIS A 31 1.57 -19.20 -4.54
CA HIS A 31 1.73 -19.19 -3.09
C HIS A 31 2.35 -17.88 -2.62
N PHE A 32 1.70 -17.26 -1.62
CA PHE A 32 2.13 -16.03 -0.95
C PHE A 32 2.42 -16.33 0.53
N THR A 33 3.33 -17.28 0.79
CA THR A 33 3.52 -17.92 2.10
C THR A 33 4.50 -17.22 3.03
N GLY A 34 5.22 -16.20 2.56
CA GLY A 34 6.14 -15.42 3.39
C GLY A 34 5.41 -14.44 4.32
N GLU A 35 6.08 -14.04 5.40
CA GLU A 35 5.63 -12.92 6.23
C GLU A 35 5.34 -11.71 5.32
N PRO A 36 4.24 -10.96 5.45
CA PRO A 36 4.01 -9.78 4.63
C PRO A 36 4.81 -8.57 5.12
N VAL A 37 5.08 -7.62 4.23
CA VAL A 37 5.45 -6.27 4.68
C VAL A 37 4.19 -5.60 5.22
N GLN A 38 4.23 -5.23 6.50
CA GLN A 38 3.13 -4.58 7.18
C GLN A 38 3.37 -3.07 7.24
N PHE A 39 2.33 -2.29 6.95
CA PHE A 39 2.35 -0.84 7.08
C PHE A 39 1.10 -0.40 7.81
N SER A 40 1.26 0.45 8.81
CA SER A 40 0.17 1.07 9.55
C SER A 40 0.17 2.56 9.25
N TYR A 41 -0.98 3.07 8.83
CA TYR A 41 -1.19 4.49 8.64
C TYR A 41 -1.81 5.06 9.92
N MET A 42 -1.10 5.98 10.58
CA MET A 42 -1.70 6.75 11.68
C MET A 42 -2.57 7.86 11.07
N PRO A 43 -3.89 7.87 11.31
CA PRO A 43 -4.75 8.88 10.74
C PRO A 43 -4.54 10.22 11.46
N ASP A 44 -4.05 11.22 10.74
CA ASP A 44 -4.21 12.62 11.14
C ASP A 44 -5.67 13.00 10.87
N THR A 45 -6.49 13.08 11.92
CA THR A 45 -7.94 13.37 11.82
C THR A 45 -8.28 14.77 11.30
N VAL A 46 -7.28 15.60 11.03
CA VAL A 46 -7.44 17.03 10.72
C VAL A 46 -7.39 17.31 9.20
N MET A 47 -6.95 16.37 8.37
CA MET A 47 -6.73 16.64 6.93
C MET A 47 -7.62 15.79 6.02
N GLU A 48 -8.47 16.45 5.24
CA GLU A 48 -9.48 15.86 4.33
C GLU A 48 -8.99 15.64 2.88
N ASN A 49 -7.71 15.92 2.58
CA ASN A 49 -7.16 15.89 1.23
C ASN A 49 -6.59 14.52 0.83
N ALA A 50 -6.61 14.23 -0.48
CA ALA A 50 -5.87 13.15 -1.11
C ALA A 50 -4.38 13.15 -0.71
N ARG A 51 -3.80 11.96 -0.50
CA ARG A 51 -2.37 11.83 -0.16
C ARG A 51 -1.71 10.66 -0.87
N ASP A 52 -0.44 10.86 -1.19
CA ASP A 52 0.46 9.78 -1.60
C ASP A 52 0.90 8.99 -0.37
N VAL A 53 0.56 7.72 -0.35
CA VAL A 53 0.99 6.78 0.70
C VAL A 53 2.14 5.97 0.17
N THR A 54 3.25 6.00 0.91
CA THR A 54 4.46 5.33 0.48
C THR A 54 4.86 4.17 1.39
N ILE A 55 4.68 2.93 0.93
CA ILE A 55 4.99 1.71 1.68
C ILE A 55 6.40 1.23 1.34
N LYS A 56 7.29 1.19 2.33
CA LYS A 56 8.65 0.65 2.15
C LYS A 56 8.60 -0.88 2.05
N LEU A 57 9.06 -1.43 0.93
CA LEU A 57 8.96 -2.89 0.66
C LEU A 57 10.15 -3.71 1.18
N HIS A 58 11.07 -3.10 1.95
CA HIS A 58 12.21 -3.75 2.61
C HIS A 58 13.05 -4.67 1.70
N HIS A 59 13.26 -4.29 0.43
CA HIS A 59 14.09 -5.04 -0.54
C HIS A 59 13.61 -6.47 -0.83
N ARG A 60 12.32 -6.76 -0.62
CA ARG A 60 11.78 -8.08 -0.96
C ARG A 60 11.65 -8.25 -2.47
N VAL A 61 12.09 -9.41 -2.94
CA VAL A 61 12.08 -9.78 -4.35
C VAL A 61 10.89 -10.68 -4.62
N GLY A 62 10.11 -10.34 -5.64
CA GLY A 62 8.98 -11.15 -6.11
C GLY A 62 8.57 -10.72 -7.51
N ARG A 63 8.08 -11.67 -8.30
CA ARG A 63 7.49 -11.40 -9.62
C ARG A 63 6.02 -10.99 -9.51
N TYR A 64 5.35 -11.49 -8.48
CA TYR A 64 3.94 -11.22 -8.18
C TYR A 64 3.83 -10.56 -6.81
N VAL A 65 2.96 -9.57 -6.72
CA VAL A 65 2.66 -8.85 -5.47
C VAL A 65 1.17 -8.95 -5.19
N GLN A 66 0.83 -9.30 -3.95
CA GLN A 66 -0.56 -9.26 -3.47
C GLN A 66 -0.63 -8.23 -2.35
N ILE A 67 -1.56 -7.28 -2.48
CA ILE A 67 -1.73 -6.17 -1.52
C ILE A 67 -3.09 -6.34 -0.86
N HIS A 68 -3.10 -6.39 0.47
CA HIS A 68 -4.33 -6.32 1.26
C HIS A 68 -4.40 -4.94 1.91
N LEU A 69 -5.45 -4.17 1.59
CA LEU A 69 -5.72 -2.88 2.20
C LEU A 69 -6.88 -3.00 3.17
N TYR A 70 -6.68 -2.52 4.39
CA TYR A 70 -7.68 -2.58 5.45
C TYR A 70 -8.41 -1.25 5.58
N PHE A 71 -9.72 -1.32 5.42
CA PHE A 71 -10.62 -0.17 5.43
C PHE A 71 -10.57 0.59 6.76
N ALA A 72 -10.38 1.91 6.68
CA ALA A 72 -10.55 2.83 7.81
C ALA A 72 -12.00 3.32 7.96
N LEU A 73 -12.75 3.30 6.86
CA LEU A 73 -14.14 3.70 6.72
C LEU A 73 -14.84 2.78 5.71
N ARG A 74 -16.09 3.09 5.36
CA ARG A 74 -16.87 2.33 4.39
C ARG A 74 -16.21 2.16 3.01
N TRP A 75 -15.41 3.12 2.57
CA TRP A 75 -14.82 3.14 1.24
C TRP A 75 -13.33 3.47 1.25
N ILE A 76 -12.57 2.81 0.37
CA ILE A 76 -11.20 3.16 -0.01
C ILE A 76 -11.27 3.62 -1.48
N MET A 77 -10.68 4.77 -1.79
CA MET A 77 -10.52 5.25 -3.15
C MET A 77 -9.03 5.25 -3.50
N LEU A 78 -8.67 4.66 -4.64
CA LEU A 78 -7.30 4.62 -5.15
C LEU A 78 -7.33 5.20 -6.56
N SER A 79 -6.44 6.13 -6.88
CA SER A 79 -6.29 6.63 -8.26
C SER A 79 -5.16 5.93 -8.99
N GLU A 80 -4.05 5.69 -8.31
CA GLU A 80 -2.86 5.10 -8.92
C GLU A 80 -2.08 4.25 -7.89
N ILE A 81 -1.50 3.16 -8.37
CA ILE A 81 -0.52 2.37 -7.63
C ILE A 81 0.73 2.23 -8.50
N SER A 82 1.85 2.75 -8.00
CA SER A 82 3.13 2.77 -8.68
C SER A 82 4.18 1.97 -7.90
N PHE A 83 4.93 1.13 -8.62
CA PHE A 83 5.96 0.27 -8.06
C PHE A 83 7.34 0.80 -8.45
N ASN A 84 8.15 1.21 -7.47
CA ASN A 84 9.56 1.52 -7.72
C ASN A 84 10.42 0.27 -7.49
N SER A 85 10.66 -0.50 -8.55
CA SER A 85 11.68 -1.53 -8.60
C SER A 85 12.97 -0.94 -9.18
N GLY A 86 14.08 -1.05 -8.44
CA GLY A 86 15.39 -0.74 -9.02
C GLY A 86 15.80 -1.82 -10.03
N LYS A 87 16.64 -1.40 -10.99
CA LYS A 87 17.32 -2.28 -11.95
C LYS A 87 18.09 -3.40 -11.25
#